data_AF-A0A166EPI0-F1
#
_entry.id   AF-A0A166EPI0-F1
#
_cell.length_a   1.000
_cell.length_b   1.000
_cell.length_c   1.000
_cell.angle_alpha   90.00
_cell.angle_beta   90.00
_cell.angle_gamma   90.00
#
_symmetry.space_group_name_H-M   'P 1'
#
loop_
_entity.id
_entity.type
_entity.pdbx_description
1 polymer ?
#
loop_
_entity_poly.entity_id
_entity_poly.type
_entity_poly.pdbx_seq_one_letter_code
_entity_poly.pdbx_strand_id
1 'polypeptide(L)'
;QDMTSEKAITDRFIRLQGDYKTIVQSLNPLIPPIFASDENACCSEWNAAMEKLTGWSKHEVIERMLPGGVFGDLCKVKCQDALTKFLISLYQGIAGDNVPESSLVGFFNKEGRYIEASLTANKSTN
;
A
#
# COMPACT_ATOMS: atom_id res chain seq x y z
N GLN A 1 34.31 -25.79 -8.19
CA GLN A 1 32.95 -25.29 -8.43
C GLN A 1 32.37 -24.89 -7.10
N ASP A 2 32.04 -23.62 -6.93
CA ASP A 2 31.58 -23.04 -5.67
C ASP A 2 30.04 -23.02 -5.67
N MET A 3 29.42 -24.19 -5.48
CA MET A 3 27.95 -24.36 -5.50
C MET A 3 27.28 -23.88 -4.19
N THR A 4 28.08 -23.57 -3.17
CA THR A 4 27.59 -23.22 -1.82
C THR A 4 27.08 -21.78 -1.74
N SER A 5 27.71 -20.86 -2.49
CA SER A 5 27.36 -19.44 -2.51
C SER A 5 26.06 -19.17 -3.29
N GLU A 6 25.91 -19.77 -4.47
CA GLU A 6 24.69 -19.67 -5.28
C GLU A 6 23.47 -20.23 -4.53
N LYS A 7 23.61 -21.41 -3.91
CA LYS A 7 22.55 -22.02 -3.09
C LYS A 7 22.15 -21.15 -1.91
N ALA A 8 23.13 -20.56 -1.20
CA ALA A 8 22.84 -19.67 -0.07
C ALA A 8 22.07 -18.41 -0.48
N ILE A 9 22.38 -17.86 -1.67
CA ILE A 9 21.65 -16.73 -2.25
C ILE A 9 20.20 -17.14 -2.57
N THR A 10 20.00 -18.25 -3.27
CA THR A 10 18.67 -18.78 -3.58
C THR A 10 17.83 -19.04 -2.32
N ASP A 11 18.41 -19.69 -1.31
CA ASP A 11 17.72 -19.99 -0.05
C ASP A 11 17.30 -18.70 0.68
N ARG A 12 18.13 -17.65 0.64
CA ARG A 12 17.79 -16.34 1.20
C ARG A 12 16.64 -15.69 0.44
N PHE A 13 16.64 -15.75 -0.90
CA PHE A 13 15.55 -15.21 -1.71
C PHE A 13 14.22 -15.91 -1.43
N ILE A 14 14.22 -17.25 -1.35
CA ILE A 14 13.02 -18.04 -1.02
C ILE A 14 12.49 -17.64 0.36
N ARG A 15 13.37 -17.51 1.35
CA ARG A 15 12.96 -17.09 2.70
C ARG A 15 12.36 -15.69 2.71
N LEU A 16 13.01 -14.72 2.06
CA LEU A 16 12.48 -13.34 1.97
C LEU A 16 11.12 -13.29 1.29
N GLN A 17 10.91 -14.05 0.21
CA GLN A 17 9.61 -14.16 -0.45
C GLN A 17 8.56 -14.80 0.47
N GLY A 18 8.93 -15.83 1.22
CA GLY A 18 8.05 -16.47 2.20
C GLY A 18 7.64 -15.54 3.33
N ASP A 19 8.60 -14.81 3.91
CA ASP A 19 8.36 -13.84 4.99
C ASP A 19 7.46 -12.69 4.50
N TYR A 20 7.78 -12.14 3.32
CA TYR A 20 6.98 -11.10 2.67
C TYR A 20 5.53 -11.55 2.46
N LYS A 21 5.33 -12.72 1.84
CA LYS A 21 4.00 -13.29 1.60
C LYS A 21 3.22 -13.45 2.90
N THR A 22 3.88 -13.92 3.96
CA THR A 22 3.27 -14.08 5.28
C THR A 22 2.79 -12.74 5.82
N ILE A 23 3.59 -11.68 5.69
CA ILE A 23 3.21 -10.34 6.17
C ILE A 23 2.02 -9.78 5.40
N VAL A 24 2.06 -9.77 4.06
CA VAL A 24 0.99 -9.14 3.25
C VAL A 24 -0.33 -9.91 3.28
N GLN A 25 -0.30 -11.22 3.58
CA GLN A 25 -1.50 -12.04 3.76
C GLN A 25 -1.96 -12.10 5.22
N SER A 26 -1.17 -11.59 6.17
CA SER A 26 -1.49 -11.64 7.59
C SER A 26 -2.64 -10.69 7.94
N LEU A 27 -3.59 -11.21 8.71
CA LEU A 27 -4.63 -10.42 9.39
C LEU A 27 -4.28 -10.13 10.86
N ASN A 28 -3.02 -10.36 11.26
CA ASN A 28 -2.55 -10.01 12.59
C ASN A 28 -2.74 -8.49 12.80
N PRO A 29 -3.44 -8.05 13.87
CA PRO A 29 -3.70 -6.64 14.13
C PRO A 29 -2.44 -5.75 14.23
N LEU A 30 -1.27 -6.33 14.46
CA LEU A 30 0.01 -5.62 14.48
C LEU A 30 0.48 -5.20 13.07
N ILE A 31 -0.04 -5.83 12.01
CA ILE A 31 0.25 -5.46 10.63
C ILE A 31 -0.79 -4.42 10.19
N PRO A 32 -0.40 -3.17 9.94
CA PRO A 32 -1.35 -2.14 9.55
C PRO A 32 -1.88 -2.41 8.12
N PRO A 33 -2.99 -1.74 7.73
CA PRO A 33 -3.38 -1.64 6.34
C PRO A 33 -2.23 -1.03 5.52
N ILE A 34 -1.71 -1.78 4.55
CA ILE A 34 -0.56 -1.40 3.71
C ILE A 34 -0.96 -1.52 2.24
N PHE A 35 -0.61 -0.48 1.48
CA PHE A 35 -0.60 -0.51 0.03
C PHE A 35 0.74 0.03 -0.50
N ALA A 36 1.08 -0.31 -1.73
CA ALA A 36 2.22 0.28 -2.44
C ALA A 36 1.79 0.82 -3.80
N SER A 37 2.60 1.76 -4.29
CA SER A 37 2.48 2.36 -5.61
C SER A 37 3.69 1.99 -6.45
N ASP A 38 3.49 1.81 -7.75
CA ASP A 38 4.57 1.93 -8.73
C ASP A 38 4.87 3.40 -9.07
N GLU A 39 5.79 3.64 -10.00
CA GLU A 39 6.16 4.99 -10.47
C GLU A 39 5.04 5.72 -11.23
N ASN A 40 4.02 4.99 -11.71
CA ASN A 40 2.88 5.54 -12.46
C ASN A 40 1.68 5.86 -11.55
N ALA A 41 1.87 5.82 -10.24
CA ALA A 41 0.81 5.96 -9.24
C ALA A 41 -0.24 4.82 -9.28
N CYS A 42 0.09 3.67 -9.89
CA CYS A 42 -0.77 2.50 -9.91
C CYS A 42 -0.51 1.61 -8.70
N CYS A 43 -1.55 0.97 -8.18
CA CYS A 43 -1.45 0.10 -7.02
C CYS A 43 -0.67 -1.17 -7.36
N SER A 44 0.47 -1.35 -6.71
CA SER A 44 1.33 -2.53 -6.85
C SER A 44 1.16 -3.50 -5.69
N GLU A 45 0.69 -3.04 -4.53
CA GLU A 45 0.38 -3.89 -3.38
C GLU A 45 -0.85 -3.44 -2.61
N TRP A 46 -1.57 -4.42 -2.06
CA TRP A 46 -2.78 -4.24 -1.27
C TRP A 46 -2.90 -5.43 -0.30
N ASN A 47 -2.55 -5.23 0.97
CA ASN A 47 -2.47 -6.32 1.93
C ASN A 47 -3.86 -6.75 2.47
N ALA A 48 -3.91 -7.88 3.17
CA ALA A 48 -5.15 -8.41 3.74
C ALA A 48 -5.83 -7.45 4.72
N ALA A 49 -5.05 -6.61 5.44
CA ALA A 49 -5.59 -5.58 6.31
C ALA A 49 -6.29 -4.45 5.52
N MET A 50 -5.80 -4.07 4.33
CA MET A 50 -6.50 -3.15 3.43
C MET A 50 -7.78 -3.76 2.88
N GLU A 51 -7.77 -5.05 2.51
CA GLU A 51 -9.00 -5.74 2.07
C GLU A 51 -10.07 -5.70 3.17
N LYS A 52 -9.67 -5.99 4.41
CA LYS A 52 -10.56 -5.92 5.58
C LYS A 52 -11.06 -4.50 5.86
N LEU A 53 -10.19 -3.49 5.74
CA LEU A 53 -10.52 -2.09 6.01
C LEU A 53 -11.51 -1.54 4.96
N THR A 54 -11.22 -1.79 3.69
CA THR A 54 -11.90 -1.14 2.56
C THR A 54 -13.03 -1.97 1.96
N GLY A 55 -13.04 -3.28 2.18
CA GLY A 55 -13.96 -4.23 1.53
C GLY A 55 -13.59 -4.56 0.08
N TRP A 56 -12.53 -3.95 -0.47
CA TRP A 56 -12.03 -4.20 -1.82
C TRP A 56 -10.90 -5.21 -1.79
N SER A 57 -11.03 -6.27 -2.58
CA SER A 57 -10.01 -7.30 -2.68
C SER A 57 -8.80 -6.83 -3.50
N LYS A 58 -7.63 -7.45 -3.27
CA LYS A 58 -6.38 -7.14 -3.98
C LYS A 58 -6.57 -7.18 -5.49
N HIS A 59 -7.26 -8.19 -6.03
CA HIS A 59 -7.47 -8.31 -7.47
C HIS A 59 -8.40 -7.23 -8.06
N GLU A 60 -9.25 -6.58 -7.25
CA GLU A 60 -10.07 -5.45 -7.70
C GLU A 60 -9.30 -4.13 -7.72
N VAL A 61 -8.11 -4.07 -7.09
CA VAL A 61 -7.39 -2.82 -6.79
C VAL A 61 -6.03 -2.74 -7.47
N ILE A 62 -5.32 -3.86 -7.60
CA ILE A 62 -4.01 -3.92 -8.27
C ILE A 62 -4.10 -3.39 -9.70
N GLU A 63 -3.03 -2.73 -10.15
CA GLU A 63 -2.89 -2.06 -11.46
C GLU A 63 -3.83 -0.87 -11.68
N ARG A 64 -4.73 -0.55 -10.74
CA ARG A 64 -5.52 0.67 -10.81
C ARG A 64 -4.74 1.87 -10.29
N MET A 65 -4.98 3.01 -10.92
CA MET A 65 -4.47 4.29 -10.45
C MET A 65 -4.98 4.58 -9.04
N LEU A 66 -4.05 4.82 -8.11
CA LEU A 66 -4.36 5.09 -6.71
C LEU A 66 -5.17 6.39 -6.57
N PRO A 67 -4.76 7.53 -7.16
CA PRO A 67 -5.63 8.71 -7.23
C PRO A 67 -6.76 8.53 -8.23
N GLY A 68 -7.97 8.95 -7.86
CA GLY A 68 -9.12 8.97 -8.78
C GLY A 68 -9.73 7.58 -9.06
N GLY A 69 -8.92 6.54 -9.21
CA GLY A 69 -9.38 5.16 -9.34
C GLY A 69 -9.68 4.54 -7.97
N VAL A 70 -8.63 4.14 -7.24
CA VAL A 70 -8.78 3.50 -5.93
C VAL A 70 -9.32 4.51 -4.92
N PHE A 71 -8.59 5.59 -4.62
CA PHE A 71 -9.02 6.67 -3.73
C PHE A 71 -9.80 7.75 -4.51
N GLY A 72 -10.83 7.30 -5.22
CA GLY A 72 -11.78 8.13 -5.95
C GLY A 72 -13.04 7.32 -6.25
N ASP A 73 -12.99 6.39 -7.20
CA ASP A 73 -14.14 5.58 -7.59
C ASP A 73 -14.51 4.52 -6.53
N LEU A 74 -13.50 3.79 -6.01
CA LEU A 74 -13.71 2.68 -5.07
C LEU A 74 -13.81 3.15 -3.61
N CYS A 75 -12.82 3.92 -3.19
CA CYS A 75 -12.66 4.48 -1.86
C CYS A 75 -12.86 6.00 -1.95
N LYS A 76 -14.12 6.44 -2.07
CA LYS A 76 -14.47 7.86 -2.28
C LYS A 76 -13.88 8.72 -1.18
N VAL A 77 -12.95 9.60 -1.54
CA VAL A 77 -12.33 10.54 -0.59
C VAL A 77 -13.35 11.62 -0.21
N LYS A 78 -13.46 11.91 1.09
CA LYS A 78 -14.55 12.74 1.65
C LYS A 78 -14.60 14.16 1.09
N CYS A 79 -13.45 14.79 0.89
CA CYS A 79 -13.38 16.17 0.43
C CYS A 79 -12.08 16.43 -0.35
N GLN A 80 -12.05 17.55 -1.06
CA GLN A 80 -10.90 17.97 -1.88
C GLN A 80 -9.62 18.17 -1.06
N ASP A 81 -9.73 18.66 0.18
CA ASP A 81 -8.59 18.81 1.07
C ASP A 81 -7.93 17.46 1.41
N ALA A 82 -8.74 16.46 1.78
CA ALA A 82 -8.24 15.11 2.04
C ALA A 82 -7.62 14.47 0.79
N LEU A 83 -8.20 14.71 -0.39
CA LEU A 83 -7.64 14.22 -1.67
C LEU A 83 -6.31 14.90 -1.98
N THR A 84 -6.21 16.21 -1.75
CA THR A 84 -4.98 16.99 -1.98
C THR A 84 -3.87 16.49 -1.07
N LYS A 85 -4.16 16.26 0.21
CA LYS A 85 -3.20 15.69 1.17
C LYS A 85 -2.73 14.30 0.75
N PHE A 86 -3.66 13.43 0.33
CA PHE A 86 -3.33 12.11 -0.20
C PHE A 86 -2.40 12.19 -1.41
N LEU A 87 -2.74 13.04 -2.40
CA LEU A 87 -1.94 13.24 -3.61
C LEU A 87 -0.51 13.70 -3.28
N ILE A 88 -0.37 14.68 -2.39
CA ILE A 88 0.94 15.19 -1.95
C ILE A 88 1.75 14.06 -1.30
N SER A 89 1.17 13.33 -0.33
CA SER A 89 1.85 12.22 0.33
C SER A 89 2.27 11.11 -0.64
N LEU A 90 1.41 10.78 -1.61
CA LEU A 90 1.71 9.77 -2.63
C LEU A 90 2.88 10.19 -3.52
N TYR A 91 2.82 11.39 -4.10
CA TYR A 91 3.85 11.84 -5.05
C TYR A 91 5.18 12.16 -4.37
N GLN A 92 5.17 12.64 -3.12
CA GLN A 92 6.39 12.76 -2.32
C GLN A 92 7.02 11.40 -2.04
N GLY A 93 6.21 10.40 -1.70
CA GLY A 93 6.67 9.02 -1.51
C GLY A 93 7.30 8.41 -2.78
N ILE A 94 6.69 8.67 -3.94
CA ILE A 94 7.21 8.24 -5.25
C ILE A 94 8.54 8.95 -5.58
N ALA A 95 8.60 10.27 -5.40
CA ALA A 95 9.83 11.05 -5.63
C ALA A 95 10.97 10.65 -4.68
N GLY A 96 10.62 10.16 -3.48
CA GLY A 96 11.58 9.85 -2.44
C GLY A 96 11.97 11.05 -1.58
N ASP A 97 11.15 12.09 -1.58
CA ASP A 97 11.32 13.23 -0.69
C ASP A 97 10.92 12.85 0.74
N ASN A 98 11.43 13.57 1.73
CA ASN A 98 10.96 13.44 3.10
C ASN A 98 9.48 13.82 3.15
N VAL A 99 8.63 12.81 3.31
CA VAL A 99 7.21 13.01 3.53
C VAL A 99 7.06 13.63 4.94
N PRO A 100 6.35 14.76 5.09
CA PRO A 100 6.06 15.32 6.40
C PRO A 100 5.24 14.36 7.28
N GLU A 101 5.04 14.74 8.54
CA GLU A 101 4.22 14.01 9.52
C GLU A 101 2.93 13.42 8.93
N SER A 102 2.52 12.28 9.48
CA SER A 102 1.41 11.47 8.98
C SER A 102 0.14 12.31 8.72
N SER A 103 -0.39 12.26 7.52
CA SER A 103 -1.56 13.03 7.11
C SER A 103 -2.84 12.23 7.38
N LEU A 104 -3.89 12.88 7.92
CA LEU A 104 -5.20 12.25 8.04
C LEU A 104 -5.90 12.25 6.68
N VAL A 105 -6.34 11.07 6.24
CA VAL A 105 -7.10 10.88 5.01
C VAL A 105 -8.44 10.22 5.36
N GLY A 106 -9.52 10.91 5.00
CA GLY A 106 -10.89 10.43 5.19
C GLY A 106 -11.49 9.93 3.88
N PHE A 107 -12.00 8.68 3.86
CA PHE A 107 -12.63 8.08 2.68
C PHE A 107 -13.79 7.14 3.07
N PHE A 108 -14.60 6.73 2.09
CA PHE A 108 -15.67 5.76 2.27
C PHE A 108 -15.27 4.40 1.72
N ASN A 109 -15.57 3.33 2.45
CA ASN A 109 -15.29 1.97 2.02
C ASN A 109 -16.38 1.39 1.10
N LYS A 110 -16.25 0.12 0.67
CA LYS A 110 -17.21 -0.57 -0.21
C LYS A 110 -18.65 -0.59 0.33
N GLU A 111 -18.83 -0.62 1.65
CA GLU A 111 -20.16 -0.56 2.29
C GLU A 111 -20.66 0.88 2.53
N GLY A 112 -19.91 1.90 2.10
CA GLY A 112 -20.24 3.31 2.32
C GLY A 112 -19.98 3.80 3.75
N ARG A 113 -19.21 3.04 4.56
CA ARG A 113 -18.80 3.48 5.90
C ARG A 113 -17.65 4.47 5.79
N TYR A 114 -17.74 5.56 6.55
CA TYR A 114 -16.66 6.54 6.66
C TYR A 114 -15.50 5.98 7.48
N ILE A 115 -14.29 6.14 6.95
CA ILE A 115 -13.02 5.77 7.56
C ILE A 115 -12.13 7.00 7.56
N GLU A 116 -11.53 7.28 8.72
CA GLU A 116 -10.47 8.26 8.85
C GLU A 116 -9.22 7.53 9.33
N ALA A 117 -8.15 7.65 8.54
CA ALA A 117 -6.91 6.94 8.79
C ALA A 117 -5.72 7.90 8.69
N SER A 118 -4.69 7.62 9.49
CA SER A 118 -3.40 8.29 9.36
C SER A 118 -2.59 7.61 8.26
N LEU A 119 -2.11 8.39 7.29
CA LEU A 119 -1.32 7.94 6.16
C LEU A 119 0.16 8.29 6.40
N THR A 120 1.01 7.30 6.25
CA THR A 120 2.47 7.46 6.25
C THR A 120 3.01 6.85 4.98
N ALA A 121 3.78 7.63 4.22
CA ALA A 121 4.41 7.17 2.99
C ALA A 121 5.93 7.11 3.19
N ASN A 122 6.53 6.01 2.72
CA ASN A 122 7.97 5.80 2.72
C ASN A 122 8.38 5.27 1.36
N LYS A 123 9.56 5.68 0.88
CA LYS A 123 10.14 5.07 -0.32
C LYS A 123 10.59 3.65 0.02
N SER A 124 10.12 2.67 -0.75
CA SER A 124 10.72 1.34 -0.73
C SER A 124 12.07 1.40 -1.45
N THR A 125 13.16 1.23 -0.72
CA THR A 125 14.48 0.94 -1.30
C THR A 125 14.57 -0.56 -1.52
N ASN A 126 14.60 -0.99 -2.77
CA ASN A 126 15.04 -2.34 -3.15
C ASN A 126 16.55 -2.50 -2.94
#